data_AF-A0A0F4VH66-F1
#
_entry.id   AF-A0A0F4VH66-F1
#
_cell.length_a   1.000
_cell.length_b   1.000
_cell.length_c   1.000
_cell.angle_alpha   90.00
_cell.angle_beta   90.00
_cell.angle_gamma   90.00
#
_symmetry.space_group_name_H-M   'P 1'
#
loop_
_entity.id
_entity.type
_entity.pdbx_description
1 polymer ?
#
loop_
_entity_poly.entity_id
_entity_poly.type
_entity_poly.pdbx_seq_one_letter_code
_entity_poly.pdbx_strand_id
1 'polypeptide(L)'
;MSEFKRIPPEQAQALREQGAVVVDVRDPATFAALHIAGSKHVDNHSISDFIRAADLDAPTVVVCYHGNSSQSAAAYLISQGFSDVYSMDGGFELWRTTYPSETAQGTSE
;
A
#
# COMPACT_ATOMS: atom_id res chain seq x y z
N MET A 1 18.56 6.94 -10.04
CA MET A 1 17.28 6.23 -10.28
C MET A 1 16.91 5.61 -8.96
N SER A 2 15.93 6.19 -8.26
CA SER A 2 15.33 5.48 -7.13
C SER A 2 14.47 4.38 -7.74
N GLU A 3 14.72 3.13 -7.39
CA GLU A 3 13.83 2.01 -7.73
C GLU A 3 12.97 1.69 -6.50
N PHE A 4 11.74 1.27 -6.73
CA PHE A 4 10.93 0.70 -5.65
C PHE A 4 11.48 -0.67 -5.25
N LYS A 5 11.26 -1.08 -4.01
CA LYS A 5 11.71 -2.38 -3.50
C LYS A 5 10.55 -3.35 -3.41
N ARG A 6 10.79 -4.63 -3.62
CA ARG A 6 9.81 -5.69 -3.34
C ARG A 6 10.09 -6.29 -1.98
N ILE A 7 9.05 -6.41 -1.15
CA ILE A 7 9.17 -6.86 0.23
C ILE A 7 8.08 -7.87 0.58
N PRO A 8 8.37 -8.84 1.46
CA PRO A 8 7.35 -9.76 1.94
C PRO A 8 6.48 -9.10 3.03
N PRO A 9 5.32 -9.70 3.39
CA PRO A 9 4.39 -9.14 4.38
C PRO A 9 5.03 -8.85 5.74
N GLU A 10 6.00 -9.65 6.17
CA GLU A 10 6.69 -9.49 7.46
C GLU A 10 7.46 -8.16 7.53
N GLN A 11 8.13 -7.81 6.43
CA GLN A 11 8.83 -6.54 6.33
C GLN A 11 7.86 -5.36 6.16
N ALA A 12 6.76 -5.57 5.44
CA ALA A 12 5.70 -4.57 5.32
C ALA A 12 5.06 -4.24 6.68
N GLN A 13 4.80 -5.25 7.52
CA GLN A 13 4.31 -5.04 8.88
C GLN A 13 5.31 -4.30 9.75
N ALA A 14 6.60 -4.68 9.71
CA ALA A 14 7.64 -3.99 10.47
C ALA A 14 7.78 -2.50 10.07
N LEU A 15 7.66 -2.18 8.77
CA LEU A 15 7.65 -0.81 8.28
C LEU A 15 6.40 -0.05 8.73
N ARG A 16 5.23 -0.69 8.67
CA ARG A 16 3.96 -0.11 9.13
C ARG A 16 4.02 0.26 10.63
N GLU A 17 4.59 -0.60 11.47
CA GLU A 17 4.81 -0.33 12.90
C GLU A 17 5.78 0.85 13.14
N GLN A 18 6.66 1.13 12.18
CA GLN A 18 7.57 2.29 12.18
C GLN A 18 6.95 3.54 11.55
N GLY A 19 5.67 3.50 11.17
CA GLY A 19 4.94 4.65 10.63
C GLY A 19 4.88 4.72 9.10
N ALA A 20 5.24 3.65 8.39
CA ALA A 20 5.07 3.61 6.94
C ALA A 20 3.59 3.74 6.54
N VAL A 21 3.35 4.51 5.48
CA VAL A 21 2.02 4.65 4.88
C VAL A 21 1.72 3.42 4.04
N VAL A 22 0.59 2.76 4.31
CA VAL A 22 0.14 1.65 3.48
C VAL A 22 -0.93 2.14 2.51
N VAL A 23 -0.71 1.92 1.22
CA VAL A 23 -1.61 2.28 0.13
C VAL A 23 -2.14 1.01 -0.51
N ASP A 24 -3.46 0.86 -0.51
CA ASP A 24 -4.16 -0.26 -1.15
C ASP A 24 -4.79 0.20 -2.46
N VAL A 25 -4.38 -0.42 -3.57
CA VAL A 25 -4.82 -0.09 -4.94
C VAL A 25 -5.83 -1.10 -5.51
N ARG A 26 -6.40 -1.97 -4.66
CA ARG A 26 -7.50 -2.86 -5.06
C ARG A 26 -8.77 -2.07 -5.35
N ASP A 27 -9.79 -2.73 -5.90
CA ASP A 27 -11.08 -2.07 -6.13
C ASP A 27 -11.76 -1.63 -4.80
N PRO A 28 -12.57 -0.56 -4.83
CA PRO A 28 -13.19 -0.01 -3.61
C PRO A 28 -14.07 -1.02 -2.85
N ALA A 29 -14.77 -1.90 -3.56
CA ALA A 29 -15.66 -2.86 -2.92
C ALA A 29 -14.86 -3.92 -2.15
N THR A 30 -13.77 -4.41 -2.73
CA THR A 30 -12.86 -5.34 -2.07
C THR A 30 -12.14 -4.68 -0.89
N PHE A 31 -11.68 -3.44 -1.04
CA PHE A 31 -11.09 -2.67 0.07
C PHE A 31 -12.09 -2.53 1.23
N ALA A 32 -13.32 -2.08 0.94
CA ALA A 32 -14.36 -1.91 1.94
C ALA A 32 -14.78 -3.24 2.60
N ALA A 33 -14.73 -4.36 1.87
CA ALA A 33 -15.04 -5.66 2.43
C ALA A 33 -13.99 -6.13 3.44
N LEU A 34 -12.70 -5.98 3.13
CA LEU A 34 -11.58 -6.26 4.02
C LEU A 34 -10.27 -5.65 3.48
N HIS A 35 -9.56 -4.89 4.32
CA HIS A 35 -8.28 -4.27 3.99
C HIS A 35 -7.32 -4.32 5.18
N ILE A 36 -6.07 -3.90 4.97
CA ILE A 36 -5.07 -3.78 6.03
C ILE A 36 -5.47 -2.65 6.96
N ALA A 37 -5.54 -2.88 8.27
CA ALA A 37 -5.98 -1.86 9.20
C ALA A 37 -5.13 -0.57 9.09
N GLY A 38 -5.78 0.58 8.88
CA GLY A 38 -5.13 1.88 8.71
C GLY A 38 -4.49 2.11 7.34
N SER A 39 -4.70 1.23 6.35
CA SER A 39 -4.30 1.52 4.97
C SER A 39 -5.24 2.55 4.33
N LYS A 40 -4.70 3.28 3.34
CA LYS A 40 -5.45 4.24 2.53
C LYS A 40 -5.81 3.59 1.21
N HIS A 41 -7.08 3.64 0.83
CA HIS A 41 -7.50 3.25 -0.51
C HIS A 41 -7.11 4.33 -1.51
N VAL A 42 -6.37 3.95 -2.55
CA VAL A 42 -5.95 4.86 -3.62
C VAL A 42 -6.21 4.23 -4.97
N ASP A 43 -6.97 4.94 -5.81
CA ASP A 43 -7.27 4.54 -7.18
C ASP A 43 -6.90 5.66 -8.17
N ASN A 44 -7.20 5.46 -9.46
CA ASN A 44 -6.88 6.44 -10.50
C ASN A 44 -7.58 7.80 -10.30
N HIS A 45 -8.66 7.87 -9.52
CA HIS A 45 -9.36 9.12 -9.23
C HIS A 45 -8.74 9.82 -8.01
N SER A 46 -8.37 9.07 -6.97
CA SER A 46 -7.86 9.63 -5.71
C SER A 46 -6.34 9.81 -5.66
N ILE A 47 -5.59 9.22 -6.60
CA ILE A 47 -4.11 9.23 -6.58
C ILE A 47 -3.51 10.64 -6.64
N SER A 48 -4.12 11.57 -7.39
CA SER A 48 -3.62 12.94 -7.47
C SER A 48 -3.76 13.69 -6.16
N ASP A 49 -4.87 13.48 -5.44
CA ASP A 49 -5.08 14.09 -4.13
C ASP A 49 -4.22 13.42 -3.05
N PHE A 50 -4.04 12.10 -3.14
CA PHE A 50 -3.10 11.38 -2.29
C PHE A 50 -1.68 11.94 -2.41
N ILE A 51 -1.16 12.09 -3.65
CA ILE A 51 0.19 12.63 -3.89
C ILE A 51 0.32 14.06 -3.34
N ARG A 52 -0.69 14.91 -3.54
CA ARG A 52 -0.67 16.30 -3.07
C ARG A 52 -0.61 16.40 -1.54
N ALA A 53 -1.22 15.46 -0.83
CA ALA A 53 -1.28 15.44 0.63
C ALA A 53 -0.20 14.56 1.28
N ALA A 54 0.57 13.81 0.50
CA ALA A 54 1.56 12.86 1.00
C ALA A 54 2.84 13.56 1.47
N ASP A 55 3.45 12.99 2.51
CA ASP A 55 4.86 13.19 2.79
C ASP A 55 5.66 12.29 1.86
N LEU A 56 6.35 12.86 0.88
CA LEU A 56 7.09 12.13 -0.15
C LEU A 56 8.34 11.42 0.40
N ASP A 57 8.79 11.80 1.60
CA ASP A 57 9.91 11.18 2.29
C ASP A 57 9.51 10.05 3.24
N ALA A 58 8.21 9.91 3.52
CA ALA A 58 7.70 8.84 4.34
C ALA A 58 7.72 7.50 3.57
N PRO A 59 8.19 6.40 4.20
CA PRO A 59 8.13 5.06 3.60
C PRO A 59 6.69 4.71 3.19
N THR A 60 6.51 4.32 1.93
CA THR A 60 5.19 3.99 1.38
C THR A 60 5.13 2.56 0.87
N VAL A 61 4.24 1.74 1.44
CA VAL A 61 4.02 0.35 1.02
C VAL A 61 2.76 0.27 0.16
N VAL A 62 2.90 -0.19 -1.07
CA VAL A 62 1.82 -0.37 -2.04
C VAL A 62 1.36 -1.82 -2.06
N VAL A 63 0.06 -2.01 -1.95
CA VAL A 63 -0.59 -3.32 -1.86
C VAL A 63 -1.67 -3.43 -2.93
N CYS A 64 -1.69 -4.57 -3.62
CA CYS A 64 -2.82 -4.98 -4.46
C CYS A 64 -3.29 -6.39 -4.04
N TYR A 65 -4.01 -7.13 -4.90
CA TYR A 65 -4.46 -8.48 -4.56
C TYR A 65 -3.31 -9.46 -4.30
N HIS A 66 -2.32 -9.50 -5.20
CA HIS A 66 -1.28 -10.54 -5.22
C HIS A 66 0.16 -10.01 -5.35
N GLY A 67 0.38 -8.69 -5.30
CA GLY A 67 1.71 -8.08 -5.43
C GLY A 67 2.17 -7.83 -6.89
N ASN A 68 1.28 -7.98 -7.87
CA ASN A 68 1.59 -7.77 -9.29
C ASN A 68 1.39 -6.32 -9.72
N SER A 69 0.14 -5.83 -9.71
CA SER A 69 -0.20 -4.47 -10.13
C SER A 69 0.34 -3.39 -9.19
N SER A 70 0.65 -3.74 -7.93
CA SER A 70 1.29 -2.84 -6.96
C SER A 70 2.67 -2.39 -7.42
N GLN A 71 3.38 -3.16 -8.25
CA GLN A 71 4.71 -2.79 -8.77
C GLN A 71 4.62 -1.60 -9.74
N SER A 72 3.62 -1.59 -10.62
CA SER A 72 3.40 -0.46 -11.53
C SER A 72 2.98 0.80 -10.78
N ALA A 73 2.12 0.65 -9.75
CA ALA A 73 1.74 1.76 -8.88
C ALA A 73 2.94 2.28 -8.07
N ALA A 74 3.79 1.40 -7.54
CA ALA A 74 5.01 1.78 -6.83
C ALA A 74 6.00 2.53 -7.73
N ALA A 75 6.23 2.04 -8.95
CA ALA A 75 7.04 2.72 -9.95
C ALA A 75 6.48 4.10 -10.30
N TYR A 76 5.16 4.22 -10.38
CA TYR A 76 4.50 5.50 -10.59
C TYR A 76 4.75 6.46 -9.43
N LEU A 77 4.57 6.05 -8.17
CA LEU A 77 4.84 6.90 -7.00
C LEU A 77 6.31 7.37 -6.94
N ILE A 78 7.26 6.49 -7.23
CA ILE A 78 8.67 6.87 -7.41
C ILE A 78 8.82 7.97 -8.46
N SER A 79 8.14 7.85 -9.62
CA SER A 79 8.18 8.88 -10.68
C SER A 79 7.58 10.22 -10.25
N GLN A 80 6.73 10.22 -9.21
CA GLN A 80 6.12 11.43 -8.63
C GLN A 80 6.97 12.05 -7.51
N GLY A 81 8.14 11.48 -7.21
CA GLY A 81 9.10 12.04 -6.26
C GLY A 81 9.10 11.39 -4.88
N PHE A 82 8.36 10.30 -4.67
CA PHE A 82 8.48 9.52 -3.43
C PHE A 82 9.88 8.94 -3.32
N SER A 83 10.53 9.09 -2.16
CA SER A 83 11.93 8.69 -1.99
C SER A 83 12.10 7.24 -1.52
N ASP A 84 11.10 6.66 -0.86
CA ASP A 84 11.14 5.28 -0.36
C ASP A 84 9.80 4.55 -0.54
N VAL A 85 9.71 3.75 -1.62
CA VAL A 85 8.47 3.05 -2.00
C VAL A 85 8.71 1.54 -2.10
N TYR A 86 7.71 0.79 -1.63
CA TYR A 86 7.74 -0.66 -1.57
C TYR A 86 6.51 -1.25 -2.26
N SER A 87 6.67 -2.36 -2.97
CA SER A 87 5.57 -3.22 -3.42
C SER A 87 5.55 -4.49 -2.58
N MET A 88 4.42 -4.79 -1.93
CA MET A 88 4.31 -5.97 -1.10
C MET A 88 4.04 -7.23 -1.92
N ASP A 89 4.95 -8.20 -1.84
CA ASP A 89 4.82 -9.50 -2.47
C ASP A 89 3.69 -10.33 -1.83
N GLY A 90 2.97 -11.08 -2.67
CA GLY A 90 1.79 -11.84 -2.24
C GLY A 90 0.53 -10.98 -2.00
N GLY A 91 0.68 -9.65 -1.95
CA GLY A 91 -0.41 -8.69 -1.82
C GLY A 91 -1.30 -8.94 -0.60
N PHE A 92 -2.51 -8.42 -0.67
CA PHE A 92 -3.49 -8.57 0.41
C PHE A 92 -3.86 -10.03 0.69
N GLU A 93 -3.87 -10.89 -0.34
CA GLU A 93 -4.23 -12.30 -0.18
C GLU A 93 -3.26 -13.05 0.73
N LEU A 94 -1.96 -12.79 0.60
CA LEU A 94 -0.99 -13.32 1.55
C LEU A 94 -1.12 -12.64 2.91
N TRP A 95 -1.24 -11.30 2.94
CA TRP A 95 -1.38 -10.52 4.17
C TRP A 95 -2.49 -11.04 5.08
N ARG A 96 -3.71 -11.24 4.56
CA ARG A 96 -4.86 -11.65 5.38
C ARG A 96 -4.69 -13.04 6.01
N THR A 97 -3.82 -13.88 5.43
CA THR A 97 -3.51 -15.21 5.99
C THR A 97 -2.39 -15.15 7.02
N THR A 98 -1.41 -14.27 6.83
CA THR A 98 -0.28 -14.07 7.74
C THR A 98 -0.66 -13.23 8.97
N TYR A 99 -1.45 -12.18 8.76
CA TYR A 99 -1.84 -11.18 9.76
C TYR A 99 -3.37 -10.94 9.78
N PRO A 100 -4.19 -11.95 10.07
CA PRO A 100 -5.65 -11.80 10.06
C PRO A 100 -6.14 -10.76 11.08
N SER A 101 -5.43 -10.57 12.20
CA SER A 101 -5.74 -9.55 13.21
C SER A 101 -5.43 -8.11 12.79
N GLU A 102 -4.59 -7.94 11.75
CA GLU A 102 -4.20 -6.62 11.22
C GLU A 102 -5.07 -6.23 10.02
N THR A 103 -6.33 -6.67 10.01
CA THR A 103 -7.30 -6.36 8.97
C THR A 103 -8.50 -5.61 9.54
N ALA A 104 -9.11 -4.75 8.71
CA ALA A 104 -10.28 -3.96 9.04
C ALA A 104 -11.32 -4.03 7.92
N GLN A 105 -12.56 -3.70 8.26
CA GLN A 105 -13.69 -3.60 7.33
C GLN A 105 -14.19 -2.16 7.26
N GLY A 106 -14.93 -1.84 6.20
CA GLY A 106 -15.43 -0.49 5.94
C GLY A 106 -14.41 0.38 5.24
N THR A 107 -14.75 1.65 5.03
CA THR A 107 -13.78 2.66 4.61
C THR A 107 -13.45 3.43 5.88
N SER A 108 -12.17 3.52 6.26
CA SER A 108 -11.79 4.35 7.40
C SER A 108 -12.18 5.80 7.05
N GLU A 109 -13.20 6.33 7.74
CA GLU A 109 -13.71 7.71 7.61
C GLU A 109 -12.72 8.76 8.13
#